data_AF-A0A034V5S0-F1
#
_entry.id   AF-A0A034V5S0-F1
#
_cell.length_a   1.000
_cell.length_b   1.000
_cell.length_c   1.000
_cell.angle_alpha   90.00
_cell.angle_beta   90.00
_cell.angle_gamma   90.00
#
_symmetry.space_group_name_H-M   'P 1'
#
loop_
_entity.id
_entity.type
_entity.pdbx_description
1 polymer ?
#
loop_
_entity_poly.entity_id
_entity_poly.type
_entity_poly.pdbx_seq_one_letter_code
_entity_poly.pdbx_strand_id
1 'polypeptide(L)'
;MNAMRIQTTFPPIGTFTLDSTLGPPPTQSQNQPPISQHPPPIGIFDANEVPEIIQNPATIGVFQSNSVLSNGGGSGGGGGNNSSSIFSSQSSSSSAANDPSQATRETGIIEKLLHSYGFIQCCERQARLFFHFSQFSGNIDHLKIGDPVEFEMTYDRRTGKPIASQVSKIAPEVVLSEERVTGTVTTELRTDCANNLLSSNETTGRISYENRGECFFLPYTKDDVEGNVNLRAGDKVSFQIATNQRGNLGACHIRLENPAQPVKYRGVVCSMKESFGFIERADVVKEIFFHFSEAEGNVELRPGDDVEFTIQTRNGREFACNITRLAPGSVIFEDVDTTIYKGQVLKPLDRNNPTRQTNDPLPGRIRYRAPDYSEVEVPFGDKDQKGDFTLRHGDWVQFLLATDRRDQLQRATSISLLDETFKVSGEKREQGVVASLKDGFGFLRCVERNLRLFFHFTEVLDTSREIAVNDEVEFTVVQEPGVPYNTSRLHAIRIKHLPPNTVQFEMLMASNIEGSVTREAPKSPVKSQDRVEGGVITYDHGDVKKTIMYFLKDCEKPPRIGDRVRFDIYLVKRNKEFIAVNVQLIGQMQQIHQQQLQQQQQQQ
;
A
#
# COMPACT_ATOMS: atom_id res chain seq x y z
N MET A 1 42.74 -61.64 -21.79
CA MET A 1 43.55 -61.00 -20.74
C MET A 1 42.58 -60.55 -19.66
N ASN A 2 42.22 -61.45 -18.75
CA ASN A 2 42.79 -61.64 -17.40
C ASN A 2 42.35 -60.59 -16.37
N ALA A 3 41.71 -61.12 -15.32
CA ALA A 3 41.22 -60.47 -14.11
C ALA A 3 42.28 -60.44 -12.99
N MET A 4 42.09 -59.57 -11.97
CA MET A 4 42.36 -59.71 -10.51
C MET A 4 42.23 -58.30 -9.84
N ARG A 5 41.27 -58.02 -8.94
CA ARG A 5 41.18 -58.23 -7.46
C ARG A 5 42.28 -57.55 -6.61
N ILE A 6 41.92 -56.75 -5.58
CA ILE A 6 41.92 -57.00 -4.10
C ILE A 6 41.08 -55.86 -3.41
N GLN A 7 39.93 -56.07 -2.71
CA GLN A 7 39.61 -56.28 -1.25
C GLN A 7 40.24 -55.29 -0.23
N THR A 8 39.56 -54.67 0.76
CA THR A 8 38.93 -55.19 2.02
C THR A 8 38.08 -54.09 2.74
N THR A 9 36.79 -54.26 3.11
CA THR A 9 36.15 -54.65 4.42
C THR A 9 36.09 -53.63 5.61
N PHE A 10 34.88 -53.51 6.22
CA PHE A 10 34.33 -52.59 7.26
C PHE A 10 34.77 -52.85 8.75
N PRO A 11 34.41 -51.97 9.73
CA PRO A 11 33.15 -52.14 10.53
C PRO A 11 32.38 -50.82 10.89
N PRO A 12 31.09 -50.88 11.29
CA PRO A 12 30.31 -49.75 11.85
C PRO A 12 29.92 -49.93 13.34
N ILE A 13 29.95 -48.86 14.15
CA ILE A 13 29.42 -48.73 15.54
C ILE A 13 29.12 -47.24 15.78
N GLY A 14 28.02 -46.75 16.39
CA GLY A 14 26.89 -47.38 17.05
C GLY A 14 25.79 -46.37 17.39
N THR A 15 24.58 -46.87 17.59
CA THR A 15 23.38 -46.20 18.11
C THR A 15 23.41 -46.19 19.64
N PHE A 16 22.99 -45.09 20.28
CA PHE A 16 22.72 -45.04 21.72
C PHE A 16 21.22 -44.85 21.98
N THR A 17 20.63 -45.85 22.63
CA THR A 17 19.41 -45.77 23.43
C THR A 17 19.79 -45.57 24.90
N LEU A 18 19.03 -44.76 25.63
CA LEU A 18 19.01 -44.79 27.09
C LEU A 18 17.56 -44.70 27.54
N ASP A 19 17.11 -45.75 28.22
CA ASP A 19 15.88 -45.81 29.01
C ASP A 19 16.28 -46.34 30.39
N SER A 20 15.77 -45.70 31.46
CA SER A 20 15.48 -46.29 32.79
C SER A 20 15.47 -45.22 33.91
N THR A 21 14.26 -44.77 34.22
CA THR A 21 13.63 -44.70 35.57
C THR A 21 14.49 -44.64 36.85
N LEU A 22 14.27 -43.61 37.68
CA LEU A 22 14.28 -43.68 39.16
C LEU A 22 13.33 -42.59 39.73
N GLY A 23 12.54 -42.95 40.75
CA GLY A 23 11.31 -42.30 41.19
C GLY A 23 11.40 -41.08 42.16
N PRO A 24 10.25 -40.63 42.72
CA PRO A 24 10.06 -39.33 43.36
C PRO A 24 10.20 -39.37 44.90
N PRO A 25 10.39 -38.22 45.58
CA PRO A 25 9.42 -37.76 46.60
C PRO A 25 9.48 -36.22 46.90
N PRO A 26 8.82 -35.66 47.94
CA PRO A 26 7.43 -35.83 48.39
C PRO A 26 6.68 -34.47 48.50
N THR A 27 5.36 -34.57 48.70
CA THR A 27 4.47 -33.48 49.13
C THR A 27 4.50 -33.28 50.65
N GLN A 28 4.51 -32.03 51.11
CA GLN A 28 3.91 -31.63 52.39
C GLN A 28 3.28 -30.23 52.31
N SER A 29 2.08 -30.16 52.85
CA SER A 29 1.11 -29.07 52.96
C SER A 29 1.50 -27.99 53.98
N GLN A 30 1.13 -26.73 53.75
CA GLN A 30 0.21 -25.96 54.62
C GLN A 30 -0.04 -24.51 54.14
N ASN A 31 -1.31 -24.10 54.33
CA ASN A 31 -1.86 -22.75 54.56
C ASN A 31 -2.21 -21.80 53.40
N GLN A 32 -3.51 -21.86 53.07
CA GLN A 32 -4.40 -20.81 52.57
C GLN A 32 -4.51 -19.60 53.55
N PRO A 33 -5.02 -18.40 53.14
CA PRO A 33 -6.45 -18.23 52.79
C PRO A 33 -6.76 -17.39 51.53
N PRO A 34 -8.03 -17.45 51.05
CA PRO A 34 -8.45 -16.90 49.76
C PRO A 34 -9.08 -15.51 49.88
N ILE A 35 -9.00 -14.71 48.81
CA ILE A 35 -9.87 -13.55 48.61
C ILE A 35 -10.78 -13.82 47.42
N SER A 36 -12.06 -13.96 47.75
CA SER A 36 -13.24 -13.93 46.90
C SER A 36 -13.46 -12.55 46.28
N GLN A 37 -13.88 -12.48 45.01
CA GLN A 37 -14.86 -11.49 44.58
C GLN A 37 -15.61 -11.95 43.33
N HIS A 38 -16.93 -12.04 43.51
CA HIS A 38 -17.95 -12.29 42.49
C HIS A 38 -18.07 -11.13 41.49
N PRO A 39 -18.58 -11.38 40.28
CA PRO A 39 -19.07 -10.33 39.38
C PRO A 39 -20.52 -9.96 39.73
N PRO A 40 -20.96 -8.70 39.59
CA PRO A 40 -22.37 -8.37 39.49
C PRO A 40 -22.79 -7.98 38.06
N PRO A 41 -24.11 -7.98 37.78
CA PRO A 41 -24.65 -8.36 36.48
C PRO A 41 -25.27 -7.20 35.67
N ILE A 42 -25.72 -7.59 34.48
CA ILE A 42 -26.55 -6.92 33.47
C ILE A 42 -27.63 -6.00 34.06
N GLY A 43 -27.77 -4.80 33.47
CA GLY A 43 -28.88 -3.87 33.65
C GLY A 43 -29.31 -3.25 32.32
N ILE A 44 -30.57 -3.52 31.94
CA ILE A 44 -31.34 -2.98 30.82
C ILE A 44 -31.66 -1.50 31.07
N PHE A 45 -31.59 -0.62 30.06
CA PHE A 45 -32.37 0.62 30.08
C PHE A 45 -32.90 0.98 28.68
N ASP A 46 -34.22 1.12 28.65
CA ASP A 46 -35.08 1.57 27.55
C ASP A 46 -35.27 3.10 27.62
N ALA A 47 -35.77 3.65 26.51
CA ALA A 47 -35.96 5.06 26.22
C ALA A 47 -37.13 5.73 26.98
N ASN A 48 -37.09 7.07 26.94
CA ASN A 48 -38.13 8.06 27.27
C ASN A 48 -38.34 8.42 28.75
N GLU A 49 -37.88 9.61 29.16
CA GLU A 49 -38.76 10.77 29.42
C GLU A 49 -37.99 12.02 29.88
N VAL A 50 -38.53 13.17 29.49
CA VAL A 50 -38.14 14.55 29.80
C VAL A 50 -38.77 14.95 31.16
N PRO A 51 -38.21 15.89 31.94
CA PRO A 51 -38.80 17.23 31.90
C PRO A 51 -37.80 18.40 32.06
N GLU A 52 -38.33 19.53 31.60
CA GLU A 52 -37.80 20.87 31.36
C GLU A 52 -37.64 21.78 32.62
N ILE A 53 -36.80 22.84 32.46
CA ILE A 53 -36.99 24.26 32.89
C ILE A 53 -36.84 24.59 34.40
N ILE A 54 -36.18 25.66 34.91
CA ILE A 54 -35.52 26.91 34.46
C ILE A 54 -34.66 27.43 35.66
N GLN A 55 -33.52 28.12 35.45
CA GLN A 55 -33.35 29.57 35.74
C GLN A 55 -31.88 30.08 35.73
N ASN A 56 -31.63 30.88 34.68
CA ASN A 56 -30.86 32.12 34.57
C ASN A 56 -29.37 32.16 34.15
N PRO A 57 -29.04 33.04 33.17
CA PRO A 57 -27.73 33.13 32.53
C PRO A 57 -27.01 34.48 32.80
N ALA A 58 -25.73 34.56 32.40
CA ALA A 58 -25.08 35.81 32.04
C ALA A 58 -24.15 35.59 30.85
N THR A 59 -24.24 36.52 29.90
CA THR A 59 -23.80 36.47 28.50
C THR A 59 -22.67 37.48 28.24
N ILE A 60 -22.11 37.45 27.01
CA ILE A 60 -21.32 38.48 26.28
C ILE A 60 -19.79 38.22 26.25
N GLY A 61 -19.12 38.23 25.09
CA GLY A 61 -19.57 38.54 23.74
C GLY A 61 -18.52 38.35 22.65
N VAL A 62 -19.01 38.19 21.42
CA VAL A 62 -18.31 38.35 20.14
C VAL A 62 -18.67 39.75 19.63
N PHE A 63 -17.69 40.52 19.15
CA PHE A 63 -17.93 41.68 18.28
C PHE A 63 -16.80 41.84 17.25
N GLN A 64 -17.19 41.81 15.98
CA GLN A 64 -16.56 42.54 14.85
C GLN A 64 -16.70 44.05 15.15
N SER A 65 -15.85 44.98 14.70
CA SER A 65 -15.82 45.52 13.32
C SER A 65 -14.92 46.77 13.31
N ASN A 66 -14.27 47.07 12.19
CA ASN A 66 -14.29 48.36 11.46
C ASN A 66 -13.27 48.29 10.32
N SER A 67 -13.53 48.74 9.09
CA SER A 67 -14.70 49.39 8.51
C SER A 67 -14.46 49.58 7.01
N VAL A 68 -15.43 49.14 6.19
CA VAL A 68 -15.96 49.72 4.93
C VAL A 68 -15.04 50.55 4.01
N LEU A 69 -15.01 50.18 2.72
CA LEU A 69 -15.79 50.88 1.69
C LEU A 69 -16.05 49.98 0.46
N SER A 70 -17.32 50.03 0.04
CA SER A 70 -18.00 49.34 -1.05
C SER A 70 -17.78 50.00 -2.42
N ASN A 71 -17.72 49.22 -3.50
CA ASN A 71 -18.77 49.24 -4.54
C ASN A 71 -18.57 48.11 -5.56
N GLY A 72 -19.67 47.50 -6.01
CA GLY A 72 -19.67 46.40 -6.97
C GLY A 72 -19.95 46.79 -8.42
N GLY A 73 -19.97 45.75 -9.26
CA GLY A 73 -20.75 45.68 -10.51
C GLY A 73 -20.06 46.13 -11.78
N GLY A 74 -19.98 45.23 -12.78
CA GLY A 74 -19.75 45.66 -14.17
C GLY A 74 -19.11 44.60 -15.09
N SER A 75 -19.95 43.85 -15.79
CA SER A 75 -19.66 43.10 -17.01
C SER A 75 -19.28 44.01 -18.19
N GLY A 76 -18.41 43.54 -19.10
CA GLY A 76 -18.17 44.17 -20.41
C GLY A 76 -16.79 43.88 -20.98
N GLY A 77 -16.71 43.38 -22.22
CA GLY A 77 -15.48 42.90 -22.85
C GLY A 77 -14.79 43.90 -23.78
N GLY A 78 -13.88 43.35 -24.60
CA GLY A 78 -13.35 44.00 -25.81
C GLY A 78 -11.85 44.31 -25.78
N GLY A 79 -11.09 43.49 -26.51
CA GLY A 79 -10.19 43.93 -27.59
C GLY A 79 -8.94 44.78 -27.29
N GLY A 80 -7.79 44.22 -27.67
CA GLY A 80 -6.96 44.88 -28.69
C GLY A 80 -5.70 45.65 -28.26
N ASN A 81 -4.57 45.02 -28.60
CA ASN A 81 -3.36 45.60 -29.22
C ASN A 81 -2.24 46.27 -28.40
N ASN A 82 -1.06 45.67 -28.64
CA ASN A 82 0.22 46.26 -29.07
C ASN A 82 1.27 46.74 -28.05
N SER A 83 2.35 45.93 -28.05
CA SER A 83 3.71 46.27 -28.54
C SER A 83 4.81 46.64 -27.55
N SER A 84 5.90 45.87 -27.73
CA SER A 84 7.32 46.23 -27.73
C SER A 84 8.05 46.56 -26.42
N SER A 85 8.88 45.59 -26.01
CA SER A 85 10.31 45.67 -25.69
C SER A 85 10.87 46.91 -25.00
N ILE A 86 11.65 46.72 -23.93
CA ILE A 86 13.02 47.22 -23.79
C ILE A 86 13.72 46.51 -22.62
N PHE A 87 14.93 46.02 -22.90
CA PHE A 87 15.92 45.57 -21.94
C PHE A 87 16.35 46.74 -21.05
N SER A 88 16.38 46.55 -19.72
CA SER A 88 17.31 47.29 -18.88
C SER A 88 17.77 46.43 -17.71
N SER A 89 19.05 46.14 -17.75
CA SER A 89 19.88 45.64 -16.67
C SER A 89 19.99 46.69 -15.57
N GLN A 90 19.67 46.31 -14.33
CA GLN A 90 20.24 47.00 -13.17
C GLN A 90 20.47 46.02 -12.02
N SER A 91 21.75 45.88 -11.72
CA SER A 91 22.32 45.36 -10.49
C SER A 91 21.81 46.13 -9.28
N SER A 92 21.25 45.42 -8.31
CA SER A 92 21.04 45.94 -6.96
C SER A 92 21.54 44.92 -5.93
N SER A 93 22.56 45.38 -5.21
CA SER A 93 23.13 44.84 -3.99
C SER A 93 22.05 44.41 -2.99
N SER A 94 22.04 43.12 -2.64
CA SER A 94 21.26 42.56 -1.53
C SER A 94 21.84 43.04 -0.19
N SER A 95 21.29 44.15 0.29
CA SER A 95 21.31 44.49 1.72
C SER A 95 20.21 43.67 2.37
N ALA A 96 20.61 42.69 3.18
CA ALA A 96 19.69 41.87 3.97
C ALA A 96 18.93 42.75 4.96
N ALA A 97 17.65 42.98 4.69
CA ALA A 97 16.70 43.54 5.65
C ALA A 97 16.16 42.40 6.50
N ASN A 98 16.45 42.44 7.80
CA ASN A 98 15.91 41.53 8.81
C ASN A 98 14.38 41.68 8.91
N ASP A 99 13.66 40.59 8.62
CA ASP A 99 12.26 40.37 8.99
C ASP A 99 12.24 39.76 10.42
N PRO A 100 11.59 40.38 11.42
CA PRO A 100 11.67 39.94 12.82
C PRO A 100 10.67 38.82 13.18
N SER A 101 10.40 37.89 12.27
CA SER A 101 9.40 36.83 12.49
C SER A 101 9.82 35.40 12.13
N GLN A 102 11.11 35.15 11.85
CA GLN A 102 11.68 33.80 11.91
C GLN A 102 12.40 33.62 13.24
N ALA A 103 11.82 32.84 14.14
CA ALA A 103 12.56 32.37 15.30
C ALA A 103 13.67 31.44 14.79
N THR A 104 14.91 31.93 14.84
CA THR A 104 16.08 31.20 14.39
C THR A 104 16.30 30.03 15.34
N ARG A 105 16.30 28.81 14.80
CA ARG A 105 16.62 27.61 15.56
C ARG A 105 18.12 27.56 15.77
N GLU A 106 18.53 27.29 17.00
CA GLU A 106 19.91 27.26 17.45
C GLU A 106 20.31 25.84 17.83
N THR A 107 21.60 25.55 17.70
CA THR A 107 22.16 24.25 18.09
C THR A 107 22.91 24.35 19.42
N GLY A 108 22.88 23.25 20.17
CA GLY A 108 23.56 23.12 21.45
C GLY A 108 23.75 21.67 21.85
N ILE A 109 24.48 21.48 22.94
CA ILE A 109 24.70 20.15 23.53
C ILE A 109 24.03 20.09 24.89
N ILE A 110 23.47 18.93 25.24
CA ILE A 110 22.88 18.71 26.56
C ILE A 110 24.01 18.66 27.60
N GLU A 111 24.14 19.71 28.40
CA GLU A 111 25.16 19.82 29.45
C GLU A 111 24.78 19.02 30.69
N LYS A 112 23.49 19.06 31.05
CA LYS A 112 22.99 18.40 32.26
C LYS A 112 21.52 18.01 32.12
N LEU A 113 21.18 16.80 32.56
CA LEU A 113 19.81 16.31 32.67
C LEU A 113 19.46 16.01 34.13
N LEU A 114 18.26 16.39 34.53
CA LEU A 114 17.64 16.06 35.82
C LEU A 114 16.27 15.42 35.57
N HIS A 115 15.57 15.00 36.63
CA HIS A 115 14.34 14.21 36.54
C HIS A 115 13.18 14.83 35.73
N SER A 116 13.13 16.15 35.54
CA SER A 116 12.04 16.83 34.82
C SER A 116 12.49 17.98 33.92
N TYR A 117 13.78 18.30 33.89
CA TYR A 117 14.34 19.43 33.15
C TYR A 117 15.82 19.22 32.86
N GLY A 118 16.36 20.00 31.93
CA GLY A 118 17.78 19.98 31.58
C GLY A 118 18.35 21.34 31.27
N PHE A 119 19.66 21.36 31.02
CA PHE A 119 20.42 22.52 30.57
C PHE A 119 21.12 22.21 29.26
N ILE A 120 21.03 23.15 28.32
CA ILE A 120 21.68 23.12 27.02
C ILE A 120 22.78 24.17 27.02
N GLN A 121 23.98 23.75 26.66
CA GLN A 121 25.08 24.65 26.34
C GLN A 121 24.97 25.03 24.87
N CYS A 122 24.79 26.32 24.58
CA CYS A 122 24.70 26.81 23.19
C CYS A 122 26.04 26.63 22.46
N CYS A 123 26.00 26.25 21.18
CA CYS A 123 27.18 26.17 20.32
C CYS A 123 27.63 27.56 19.85
N GLU A 124 26.68 28.44 19.54
CA GLU A 124 26.96 29.78 18.98
C GLU A 124 27.13 30.85 20.05
N ARG A 125 26.83 30.53 21.32
CA ARG A 125 26.86 31.50 22.43
C ARG A 125 27.51 30.89 23.66
N GLN A 126 28.21 31.75 24.41
CA GLN A 126 28.73 31.40 25.74
C GLN A 126 27.63 31.52 26.81
N ALA A 127 26.47 30.91 26.56
CA ALA A 127 25.32 30.92 27.45
C ALA A 127 24.79 29.51 27.66
N ARG A 128 24.34 29.24 28.88
CA ARG A 128 23.61 28.02 29.24
C ARG A 128 22.12 28.33 29.30
N LEU A 129 21.31 27.52 28.65
CA LEU A 129 19.86 27.69 28.60
C LEU A 129 19.16 26.55 29.32
N PHE A 130 18.09 26.90 30.04
CA PHE A 130 17.23 25.94 30.72
C PHE A 130 16.12 25.47 29.78
N PHE A 131 15.77 24.19 29.81
CA PHE A 131 14.57 23.67 29.17
C PHE A 131 13.84 22.67 30.08
N HIS A 132 12.52 22.61 29.95
CA HIS A 132 11.69 21.60 30.62
C HIS A 132 11.44 20.42 29.68
N PHE A 133 11.26 19.20 30.20
CA PHE A 133 11.03 18.02 29.34
C PHE A 133 9.80 18.13 28.44
N SER A 134 8.78 18.89 28.85
CA SER A 134 7.63 19.20 28.00
C SER A 134 7.96 20.03 26.76
N GLN A 135 9.14 20.66 26.72
CA GLN A 135 9.66 21.39 25.57
C GLN A 135 10.45 20.50 24.62
N PHE A 136 10.68 19.23 24.97
CA PHE A 136 11.39 18.27 24.14
C PHE A 136 10.43 17.54 23.18
N SER A 137 10.67 17.70 21.89
CA SER A 137 9.91 17.10 20.80
C SER A 137 10.47 15.69 20.50
N GLY A 138 10.20 14.72 21.37
CA GLY A 138 10.65 13.34 21.19
C GLY A 138 10.52 12.46 22.43
N ASN A 139 11.02 11.23 22.34
CA ASN A 139 11.05 10.33 23.50
C ASN A 139 12.21 10.69 24.45
N ILE A 140 11.89 11.14 25.66
CA ILE A 140 12.85 11.59 26.68
C ILE A 140 13.82 10.48 27.13
N ASP A 141 13.40 9.21 27.03
CA ASP A 141 14.23 8.07 27.44
C ASP A 141 15.50 7.93 26.58
N HIS A 142 15.48 8.52 25.38
CA HIS A 142 16.58 8.50 24.43
C HIS A 142 17.47 9.75 24.48
N LEU A 143 17.18 10.70 25.39
CA LEU A 143 17.96 11.93 25.58
C LEU A 143 19.02 11.72 26.67
N LYS A 144 20.29 11.96 26.35
CA LYS A 144 21.44 11.76 27.24
C LYS A 144 22.30 13.03 27.29
N ILE A 145 23.09 13.14 28.36
CA ILE A 145 24.09 14.21 28.49
C ILE A 145 25.11 14.05 27.35
N GLY A 146 25.41 15.15 26.65
CA GLY A 146 26.26 15.18 25.47
C GLY A 146 25.53 15.04 24.13
N ASP A 147 24.22 14.78 24.12
CA ASP A 147 23.46 14.72 22.87
C ASP A 147 23.38 16.10 22.20
N PRO A 148 23.57 16.18 20.86
CA PRO A 148 23.32 17.39 20.12
C PRO A 148 21.81 17.62 19.99
N VAL A 149 21.38 18.85 20.23
CA VAL A 149 19.98 19.27 20.18
C VAL A 149 19.84 20.59 19.44
N GLU A 150 18.72 20.74 18.77
CA GLU A 150 18.29 21.98 18.13
C GLU A 150 17.11 22.55 18.94
N PHE A 151 17.09 23.86 19.16
CA PHE A 151 16.07 24.51 19.99
C PHE A 151 15.79 25.93 19.52
N GLU A 152 14.67 26.48 19.96
CA GLU A 152 14.33 27.89 19.78
C GLU A 152 14.60 28.64 21.09
N MET A 153 15.37 29.73 21.04
CA MET A 153 15.57 30.58 22.21
C MET A 153 14.33 31.47 22.43
N THR A 154 13.65 31.26 23.54
CA THR A 154 12.54 32.10 23.98
C THR A 154 12.79 32.65 25.37
N TYR A 155 11.88 33.48 25.89
CA TYR A 155 11.97 34.04 27.23
C TYR A 155 10.80 33.54 28.06
N ASP A 156 11.07 33.06 29.27
CA ASP A 156 10.03 32.68 30.22
C ASP A 156 9.15 33.90 30.52
N ARG A 157 7.85 33.82 30.17
CA ARG A 157 6.90 34.92 30.33
C ARG A 157 6.72 35.37 31.78
N ARG A 158 7.05 34.53 32.76
CA ARG A 158 6.91 34.86 34.19
C ARG A 158 8.17 35.48 34.77
N THR A 159 9.35 35.09 34.30
CA THR A 159 10.64 35.49 34.91
C THR A 159 11.53 36.33 34.01
N GLY A 160 11.19 36.45 32.72
CA GLY A 160 12.00 37.13 31.71
C GLY A 160 13.32 36.43 31.39
N LYS A 161 13.57 35.23 31.95
CA LYS A 161 14.82 34.52 31.75
C LYS A 161 14.83 33.82 30.39
N PRO A 162 15.97 33.82 29.67
CA PRO A 162 16.09 33.09 28.43
C PRO A 162 16.03 31.58 28.71
N ILE A 163 15.18 30.89 27.94
CA ILE A 163 14.95 29.44 28.01
C ILE A 163 15.02 28.86 26.60
N ALA A 164 15.27 27.57 26.51
CA ALA A 164 15.15 26.82 25.27
C ALA A 164 13.76 26.17 25.19
N SER A 165 13.07 26.42 24.07
CA SER A 165 11.77 25.83 23.71
C SER A 165 11.87 25.03 22.42
N GLN A 166 10.92 24.12 22.18
CA GLN A 166 10.90 23.27 20.97
C GLN A 166 12.24 22.53 20.74
N VAL A 167 12.78 21.95 21.81
CA VAL A 167 14.05 21.22 21.78
C VAL A 167 13.84 19.90 21.05
N SER A 168 14.58 19.63 19.98
CA SER A 168 14.57 18.34 19.28
C SER A 168 15.97 17.75 19.28
N LYS A 169 16.07 16.43 19.48
CA LYS A 169 17.35 15.73 19.34
C LYS A 169 17.76 15.75 17.88
N ILE A 170 18.98 16.22 17.62
CA ILE A 170 19.60 16.08 16.30
C ILE A 170 20.03 14.62 16.23
N ALA A 171 19.38 13.84 15.36
CA ALA A 171 19.90 12.52 15.05
C ALA A 171 21.33 12.70 14.54
N PRO A 172 22.31 11.88 14.95
CA PRO A 172 23.65 11.91 14.39
C PRO A 172 23.59 11.41 12.95
N GLU A 173 23.07 12.27 12.07
CA GLU A 173 23.19 12.14 10.64
C GLU A 173 24.63 12.50 10.30
N VAL A 174 25.30 11.60 9.58
CA VAL A 174 26.59 11.89 8.99
C VAL A 174 26.37 13.08 8.08
N VAL A 175 26.79 14.27 8.51
CA VAL A 175 26.72 15.46 7.67
C VAL A 175 27.76 15.25 6.57
N LEU A 176 27.27 14.74 5.44
CA LEU A 176 28.00 14.66 4.19
C LEU A 176 28.15 16.08 3.66
N SER A 177 29.37 16.50 3.31
CA SER A 177 29.51 17.69 2.47
C SER A 177 28.81 17.44 1.14
N GLU A 178 27.86 18.30 0.74
CA GLU A 178 27.15 18.17 -0.55
C GLU A 178 28.10 18.25 -1.75
N GLU A 179 29.24 18.95 -1.58
CA GLU A 179 30.24 19.15 -2.62
C GLU A 179 31.35 18.07 -2.58
N ARG A 180 31.71 17.56 -3.77
CA ARG A 180 32.86 16.68 -3.96
C ARG A 180 34.15 17.49 -4.02
N VAL A 181 35.13 17.11 -3.21
CA VAL A 181 36.46 17.72 -3.14
C VAL A 181 37.46 16.84 -3.88
N THR A 182 38.43 17.46 -4.55
CA THR A 182 39.55 16.74 -5.20
C THR A 182 40.74 16.65 -4.26
N GLY A 183 41.41 15.50 -4.29
CA GLY A 183 42.60 15.26 -3.48
C GLY A 183 43.49 14.19 -4.09
N THR A 184 44.53 13.84 -3.35
CA THR A 184 45.53 12.83 -3.76
C THR A 184 45.65 11.77 -2.68
N VAL A 185 45.66 10.51 -3.07
CA VAL A 185 45.86 9.39 -2.14
C VAL A 185 47.31 9.44 -1.65
N THR A 186 47.49 9.59 -0.34
CA THR A 186 48.83 9.65 0.28
C THR A 186 49.25 8.33 0.91
N THR A 187 48.27 7.53 1.33
CA THR A 187 48.49 6.18 1.85
C THR A 187 47.42 5.26 1.30
N GLU A 188 47.85 4.23 0.57
CA GLU A 188 46.98 3.17 0.04
C GLU A 188 46.54 2.21 1.15
N LEU A 189 45.40 1.55 0.97
CA LEU A 189 44.99 0.47 1.87
C LEU A 189 45.92 -0.74 1.71
N ARG A 190 46.54 -1.18 2.81
CA ARG A 190 47.28 -2.44 2.84
C ARG A 190 46.31 -3.61 2.71
N THR A 191 46.31 -4.25 1.55
CA THR A 191 45.57 -5.50 1.31
C THR A 191 46.54 -6.66 1.48
N ASP A 192 46.83 -7.05 2.72
CA ASP A 192 47.66 -8.22 2.97
C ASP A 192 46.83 -9.49 2.79
N CYS A 193 46.92 -10.07 1.60
CA CYS A 193 46.41 -11.40 1.29
C CYS A 193 47.39 -12.48 1.75
N ALA A 194 47.50 -12.70 3.07
CA ALA A 194 47.89 -13.98 3.67
C ALA A 194 47.77 -13.94 5.20
N ASN A 195 47.03 -14.92 5.74
CA ASN A 195 46.90 -15.29 7.15
C ASN A 195 45.87 -14.50 7.99
N ASN A 196 44.70 -15.12 8.11
CA ASN A 196 43.82 -15.04 9.28
C ASN A 196 44.64 -15.30 10.56
N LEU A 197 44.97 -14.26 11.31
CA LEU A 197 44.82 -14.18 12.77
C LEU A 197 45.29 -12.80 13.27
N LEU A 198 44.35 -12.07 13.89
CA LEU A 198 44.53 -11.00 14.88
C LEU A 198 44.59 -9.52 14.39
N SER A 199 43.80 -8.72 15.12
CA SER A 199 43.68 -7.25 15.21
C SER A 199 42.96 -6.47 14.09
N SER A 200 41.64 -6.40 14.24
CA SER A 200 40.76 -5.35 13.76
C SER A 200 41.14 -3.99 14.38
N ASN A 201 41.95 -3.14 13.70
CA ASN A 201 41.81 -1.69 13.90
C ASN A 201 42.47 -0.71 12.90
N GLU A 202 43.42 -1.05 12.01
CA GLU A 202 44.05 0.01 11.18
C GLU A 202 44.49 -0.45 9.77
N THR A 203 43.54 -0.82 8.90
CA THR A 203 43.77 -0.80 7.43
C THR A 203 43.05 0.39 6.81
N THR A 204 43.26 1.59 7.36
CA THR A 204 42.69 2.84 6.83
C THR A 204 43.71 3.52 5.92
N GLY A 205 43.35 3.81 4.68
CA GLY A 205 44.15 4.67 3.80
C GLY A 205 44.02 6.14 4.20
N ARG A 206 44.84 7.02 3.58
CA ARG A 206 44.79 8.48 3.77
C ARG A 206 44.73 9.22 2.45
N ILE A 207 43.89 10.24 2.36
CA ILE A 207 43.78 11.17 1.23
C ILE A 207 44.14 12.57 1.71
N SER A 208 44.97 13.28 0.96
CA SER A 208 45.24 14.70 1.18
C SER A 208 44.40 15.57 0.26
N TYR A 209 43.81 16.66 0.77
CA TYR A 209 43.19 17.70 -0.03
C TYR A 209 43.64 19.09 0.41
N GLU A 210 43.60 20.03 -0.52
CA GLU A 210 43.99 21.42 -0.27
C GLU A 210 42.73 22.29 -0.14
N ASN A 211 42.62 23.05 0.94
CA ASN A 211 41.58 24.04 1.11
C ASN A 211 42.20 25.36 1.57
N ARG A 212 42.01 26.43 0.79
CA ARG A 212 42.55 27.77 1.07
C ARG A 212 44.07 27.81 1.34
N GLY A 213 44.84 26.94 0.69
CA GLY A 213 46.29 26.85 0.85
C GLY A 213 46.77 25.98 2.02
N GLU A 214 45.85 25.32 2.74
CA GLU A 214 46.17 24.37 3.80
C GLU A 214 45.89 22.94 3.34
N CYS A 215 46.84 22.02 3.58
CA CYS A 215 46.69 20.60 3.26
C CYS A 215 46.12 19.83 4.45
N PHE A 216 44.98 19.18 4.24
CA PHE A 216 44.29 18.35 5.22
C PHE A 216 44.40 16.88 4.83
N PHE A 217 44.45 15.99 5.83
CA PHE A 217 44.50 14.54 5.62
C PHE A 217 43.27 13.88 6.19
N LEU A 218 42.55 13.13 5.36
CA LEU A 218 41.35 12.40 5.74
C LEU A 218 41.59 10.90 5.67
N PRO A 219 41.24 10.14 6.71
CA PRO A 219 41.24 8.69 6.67
C PRO A 219 40.11 8.18 5.75
N TYR A 220 40.36 7.05 5.09
CA TYR A 220 39.35 6.30 4.35
C TYR A 220 39.55 4.79 4.51
N THR A 221 38.49 4.03 4.28
CA THR A 221 38.44 2.56 4.35
C THR A 221 38.12 1.97 2.99
N LYS A 222 38.12 0.63 2.89
CA LYS A 222 37.79 -0.07 1.64
C LYS A 222 36.35 0.20 1.20
N ASP A 223 35.44 0.34 2.17
CA ASP A 223 34.01 0.59 1.92
C ASP A 223 33.73 2.02 1.45
N ASP A 224 34.67 2.95 1.67
CA ASP A 224 34.57 4.36 1.24
C ASP A 224 34.89 4.57 -0.25
N VAL A 225 35.41 3.54 -0.94
CA VAL A 225 35.85 3.60 -2.35
C VAL A 225 34.76 3.08 -3.28
N GLU A 226 34.29 3.95 -4.17
CA GLU A 226 33.27 3.59 -5.17
C GLU A 226 33.89 2.88 -6.39
N GLY A 227 33.14 1.93 -6.98
CA GLY A 227 33.52 1.24 -8.21
C GLY A 227 34.56 0.13 -8.06
N ASN A 228 34.81 -0.34 -6.83
CA ASN A 228 35.73 -1.45 -6.51
C ASN A 228 37.15 -1.25 -7.07
N VAL A 229 37.60 0.01 -7.18
CA VAL A 229 38.93 0.34 -7.70
C VAL A 229 39.97 0.31 -6.58
N ASN A 230 41.16 -0.22 -6.86
CA ASN A 230 42.28 -0.17 -5.92
C ASN A 230 43.00 1.18 -6.05
N LEU A 231 42.83 2.04 -5.04
CA LEU A 231 43.51 3.33 -4.95
C LEU A 231 45.00 3.15 -4.61
N ARG A 232 45.89 3.74 -5.41
CA ARG A 232 47.34 3.74 -5.19
C ARG A 232 47.81 5.09 -4.67
N ALA A 233 48.92 5.10 -3.93
CA ALA A 233 49.55 6.36 -3.53
C ALA A 233 49.92 7.21 -4.76
N GLY A 234 49.49 8.46 -4.78
CA GLY A 234 49.65 9.39 -5.90
C GLY A 234 48.43 9.51 -6.83
N ASP A 235 47.41 8.67 -6.66
CA ASP A 235 46.19 8.77 -7.46
C ASP A 235 45.39 10.03 -7.12
N LYS A 236 44.98 10.76 -8.18
CA LYS A 236 44.03 11.88 -8.05
C LYS A 236 42.62 11.34 -7.91
N VAL A 237 41.97 11.70 -6.81
CA VAL A 237 40.65 11.20 -6.44
C VAL A 237 39.70 12.34 -6.13
N SER A 238 38.42 12.13 -6.43
CA SER A 238 37.32 12.99 -6.00
C SER A 238 36.51 12.27 -4.93
N PHE A 239 36.21 12.92 -3.82
CA PHE A 239 35.56 12.31 -2.65
C PHE A 239 34.70 13.34 -1.91
N GLN A 240 33.85 12.88 -0.99
CA GLN A 240 33.08 13.75 -0.09
C GLN A 240 33.64 13.69 1.32
N ILE A 241 33.58 14.81 2.04
CA ILE A 241 34.02 14.89 3.43
C ILE A 241 32.82 14.54 4.31
N ALA A 242 32.93 13.44 5.04
CA ALA A 242 31.93 13.00 6.01
C ALA A 242 32.42 13.26 7.43
N THR A 243 31.52 13.71 8.31
CA THR A 243 31.80 13.75 9.75
C THR A 243 31.21 12.50 10.40
N ASN A 244 32.07 11.63 10.95
CA ASN A 244 31.63 10.45 11.68
C ASN A 244 30.89 10.83 12.97
N GLN A 245 30.09 9.91 13.53
CA GLN A 245 29.33 10.08 14.78
C GLN A 245 30.17 10.49 16.01
N ARG A 246 31.50 10.42 15.90
CA ARG A 246 32.49 10.82 16.92
C ARG A 246 33.12 12.19 16.67
N GLY A 247 32.68 12.93 15.64
CA GLY A 247 33.23 14.24 15.25
C GLY A 247 34.51 14.17 14.40
N ASN A 248 34.94 12.98 13.98
CA ASN A 248 36.12 12.82 13.12
C ASN A 248 35.73 12.98 11.64
N LEU A 249 36.49 13.79 10.91
CA LEU A 249 36.34 13.93 9.46
C LEU A 249 36.97 12.72 8.75
N GLY A 250 36.26 12.17 7.78
CA GLY A 250 36.71 11.08 6.90
C GLY A 250 36.38 11.39 5.43
N ALA A 251 37.09 10.73 4.52
CA ALA A 251 36.76 10.78 3.10
C ALA A 251 35.86 9.59 2.76
N CYS A 252 34.69 9.86 2.19
CA CYS A 252 33.74 8.86 1.70
C CYS A 252 33.44 9.08 0.21
N HIS A 253 32.79 8.11 -0.44
CA HIS A 253 32.38 8.23 -1.84
C HIS A 253 33.54 8.54 -2.82
N ILE A 254 34.69 7.91 -2.59
CA ILE A 254 35.95 8.19 -3.27
C ILE A 254 35.94 7.55 -4.68
N ARG A 255 36.26 8.36 -5.69
CA ARG A 255 36.37 7.97 -7.10
C ARG A 255 37.70 8.42 -7.69
N LEU A 256 38.28 7.66 -8.61
CA LEU A 256 39.41 8.16 -9.41
C LEU A 256 38.93 9.32 -10.30
N GLU A 257 39.66 10.43 -10.30
CA GLU A 257 39.35 11.60 -11.13
C GLU A 257 39.72 11.37 -12.60
N ASN A 258 40.72 10.53 -12.86
CA ASN A 258 41.19 10.24 -14.23
C ASN A 258 41.65 8.77 -14.39
N PRO A 259 40.74 7.79 -14.26
CA PRO A 259 41.10 6.39 -14.44
C PRO A 259 41.42 6.13 -15.92
N ALA A 260 42.51 5.41 -16.19
CA ALA A 260 42.93 5.07 -17.56
C ALA A 260 41.85 4.32 -18.38
N GLN A 261 40.84 3.78 -17.69
CA GLN A 261 39.58 3.33 -18.26
C GLN A 261 38.42 3.98 -17.47
N PRO A 262 37.43 4.61 -18.13
CA PRO A 262 36.26 5.14 -17.45
C PRO A 262 35.57 4.04 -16.66
N VAL A 263 35.33 4.26 -15.36
CA VAL A 263 34.54 3.32 -14.55
C VAL A 263 33.14 3.29 -15.11
N LYS A 264 32.73 2.11 -15.55
CA LYS A 264 31.41 1.88 -16.12
C LYS A 264 30.44 1.47 -15.02
N TYR A 265 29.33 2.16 -14.97
CA TYR A 265 28.21 1.93 -14.07
C TYR A 265 27.07 1.32 -14.86
N ARG A 266 26.18 0.64 -14.16
CA ARG A 266 24.97 0.05 -14.74
C ARG A 266 23.75 0.63 -14.08
N GLY A 267 22.64 0.63 -14.81
CA GLY A 267 21.37 1.11 -14.30
C GLY A 267 20.24 0.83 -15.27
N VAL A 268 19.05 1.26 -14.91
CA VAL A 268 17.85 1.12 -15.73
C VAL A 268 17.23 2.49 -15.95
N VAL A 269 16.84 2.79 -17.18
CA VAL A 269 16.18 4.06 -17.49
C VAL A 269 14.82 4.09 -16.78
N CYS A 270 14.65 4.94 -15.77
CA CYS A 270 13.42 4.97 -14.97
C CYS A 270 12.35 5.89 -15.58
N SER A 271 12.78 7.03 -16.13
CA SER A 271 11.88 7.99 -16.79
C SER A 271 12.58 8.73 -17.92
N MET A 272 11.80 9.14 -18.90
CA MET A 272 12.26 9.92 -20.04
C MET A 272 11.29 11.08 -20.30
N LYS A 273 11.85 12.23 -20.65
CA LYS A 273 11.13 13.43 -21.11
C LYS A 273 11.60 13.79 -22.52
N GLU A 274 11.24 14.96 -23.04
CA GLU A 274 11.52 15.36 -24.43
C GLU A 274 13.02 15.46 -24.77
N SER A 275 13.87 15.91 -23.84
CA SER A 275 15.31 16.12 -24.09
C SER A 275 16.26 15.52 -23.05
N PHE A 276 15.73 14.91 -21.98
CA PHE A 276 16.52 14.31 -20.92
C PHE A 276 15.79 13.14 -20.28
N GLY A 277 16.52 12.34 -19.50
CA GLY A 277 15.95 11.25 -18.71
C GLY A 277 16.70 11.04 -17.40
N PHE A 278 16.22 10.06 -16.66
CA PHE A 278 16.82 9.62 -15.41
C PHE A 278 17.11 8.11 -15.50
N ILE A 279 18.25 7.72 -14.97
CA ILE A 279 18.69 6.32 -14.84
C ILE A 279 18.72 5.99 -13.36
N GLU A 280 18.01 4.95 -12.96
CA GLU A 280 18.15 4.36 -11.64
C GLU A 280 19.47 3.59 -11.57
N ARG A 281 20.34 3.97 -10.63
CA ARG A 281 21.69 3.40 -10.53
C ARG A 281 21.68 2.02 -9.86
N ALA A 282 22.50 1.10 -10.37
CA ALA A 282 22.64 -0.24 -9.79
C ALA A 282 23.56 -0.27 -8.55
N ASP A 283 24.41 0.74 -8.36
CA ASP A 283 25.35 0.84 -7.24
C ASP A 283 24.78 1.59 -6.03
N VAL A 284 23.78 2.46 -6.21
CA VAL A 284 23.11 3.16 -5.10
C VAL A 284 21.63 3.35 -5.41
N VAL A 285 20.80 3.46 -4.37
CA VAL A 285 19.37 3.80 -4.48
C VAL A 285 19.21 5.30 -4.77
N LYS A 286 19.62 5.73 -5.97
CA LYS A 286 19.51 7.12 -6.44
C LYS A 286 19.40 7.13 -7.95
N GLU A 287 18.65 8.10 -8.45
CA GLU A 287 18.58 8.39 -9.88
C GLU A 287 19.71 9.33 -10.31
N ILE A 288 20.22 9.12 -11.51
CA ILE A 288 21.18 10.02 -12.17
C ILE A 288 20.58 10.60 -13.44
N PHE A 289 20.77 11.90 -13.63
CA PHE A 289 20.26 12.61 -14.80
C PHE A 289 21.16 12.38 -16.02
N PHE A 290 20.55 12.29 -17.21
CA PHE A 290 21.27 12.30 -18.48
C PHE A 290 20.54 13.12 -19.55
N HIS A 291 21.28 13.57 -20.56
CA HIS A 291 20.75 14.21 -21.77
C HIS A 291 20.81 13.23 -22.95
N PHE A 292 19.85 13.26 -23.88
CA PHE A 292 19.85 12.29 -25.01
C PHE A 292 21.08 12.37 -25.91
N SER A 293 21.78 13.52 -25.93
CA SER A 293 23.05 13.64 -26.66
C SER A 293 24.14 12.69 -26.16
N GLU A 294 24.00 12.19 -24.93
CA GLU A 294 24.97 11.30 -24.29
C GLU A 294 24.73 9.81 -24.61
N ALA A 295 23.64 9.48 -25.31
CA ALA A 295 23.36 8.13 -25.79
C ALA A 295 24.25 7.81 -27.00
N GLU A 296 24.98 6.70 -26.93
CA GLU A 296 25.95 6.31 -27.95
C GLU A 296 25.26 5.61 -29.13
N GLY A 297 25.49 6.13 -30.34
CA GLY A 297 24.77 5.71 -31.53
C GLY A 297 23.31 6.18 -31.50
N ASN A 298 22.62 6.15 -32.63
CA ASN A 298 21.22 6.57 -32.74
C ASN A 298 20.24 5.58 -32.04
N VAL A 299 20.60 5.09 -30.85
CA VAL A 299 19.87 4.11 -30.05
C VAL A 299 18.78 4.84 -29.31
N GLU A 300 17.53 4.54 -29.68
CA GLU A 300 16.35 5.03 -29.00
C GLU A 300 16.20 4.31 -27.64
N LEU A 301 16.63 4.99 -26.57
CA LEU A 301 16.42 4.51 -25.19
C LEU A 301 14.94 4.56 -24.85
N ARG A 302 14.47 3.59 -24.06
CA ARG A 302 13.10 3.49 -23.55
C ARG A 302 13.10 3.27 -22.03
N PRO A 303 12.05 3.68 -21.30
CA PRO A 303 11.95 3.39 -19.88
C PRO A 303 11.92 1.87 -19.68
N GLY A 304 12.73 1.38 -18.75
CA GLY A 304 12.97 -0.05 -18.53
C GLY A 304 14.16 -0.65 -19.30
N ASP A 305 14.86 0.12 -20.13
CA ASP A 305 16.09 -0.37 -20.77
C ASP A 305 17.24 -0.44 -19.77
N ASP A 306 17.92 -1.58 -19.75
CA ASP A 306 19.21 -1.75 -19.08
C ASP A 306 20.30 -0.97 -19.83
N VAL A 307 21.08 -0.18 -19.10
CA VAL A 307 22.12 0.67 -19.68
C VAL A 307 23.43 0.57 -18.91
N GLU A 308 24.52 0.74 -19.65
CA GLU A 308 25.86 0.98 -19.13
C GLU A 308 26.22 2.45 -19.38
N PHE A 309 26.80 3.13 -18.40
CA PHE A 309 27.15 4.54 -18.53
C PHE A 309 28.37 4.89 -17.68
N THR A 310 28.90 6.09 -17.88
CA THR A 310 29.98 6.66 -17.08
C THR A 310 29.46 7.87 -16.32
N ILE A 311 29.91 8.06 -15.08
CA ILE A 311 29.47 9.22 -14.28
C ILE A 311 30.48 10.35 -14.44
N GLN A 312 30.02 11.50 -14.93
CA GLN A 312 30.81 12.71 -14.99
C GLN A 312 30.26 13.73 -13.98
N THR A 313 31.15 14.35 -13.21
CA THR A 313 30.77 15.44 -12.29
C THR A 313 31.09 16.78 -12.95
N ARG A 314 30.08 17.64 -13.11
CA ARG A 314 30.23 19.00 -13.64
C ARG A 314 29.59 19.99 -12.68
N ASN A 315 30.38 20.96 -12.20
CA ASN A 315 29.94 21.98 -11.23
C ASN A 315 29.26 21.38 -9.98
N GLY A 316 29.83 20.31 -9.42
CA GLY A 316 29.30 19.62 -8.25
C GLY A 316 28.07 18.74 -8.50
N ARG A 317 27.53 18.68 -9.73
CA ARG A 317 26.41 17.80 -10.10
C ARG A 317 26.89 16.60 -10.92
N GLU A 318 26.32 15.44 -10.63
CA GLU A 318 26.60 14.18 -11.34
C GLU A 318 25.66 14.01 -12.54
N PHE A 319 26.24 13.62 -13.68
CA PHE A 319 25.54 13.36 -14.93
C PHE A 319 26.01 12.01 -15.48
N ALA A 320 25.09 11.25 -16.08
CA ALA A 320 25.44 10.05 -16.83
C ALA A 320 25.81 10.40 -18.28
N CYS A 321 26.98 9.94 -18.72
CA CYS A 321 27.58 10.15 -20.04
C CYS A 321 27.97 8.82 -20.67
N ASN A 322 28.16 8.79 -22.00
CA ASN A 322 28.51 7.58 -22.77
C ASN A 322 27.56 6.41 -22.48
N ILE A 323 26.26 6.65 -22.70
CA ILE A 323 25.21 5.68 -22.36
C ILE A 323 25.07 4.67 -23.49
N THR A 324 25.27 3.40 -23.17
CA THR A 324 25.13 2.28 -24.10
C THR A 324 24.03 1.34 -23.60
N ARG A 325 23.14 0.90 -24.49
CA ARG A 325 22.08 -0.06 -24.14
C ARG A 325 22.64 -1.47 -23.96
N LEU A 326 22.26 -2.13 -22.88
CA LEU A 326 22.59 -3.52 -22.56
C LEU A 326 21.44 -4.47 -22.95
N ALA A 327 21.73 -5.77 -22.94
CA ALA A 327 20.70 -6.79 -23.10
C ALA A 327 19.73 -6.78 -21.90
N PRO A 328 18.41 -6.94 -22.10
CA PRO A 328 17.46 -7.00 -21.00
C PRO A 328 17.79 -8.09 -19.97
N GLY A 329 17.70 -7.76 -18.69
CA GLY A 329 18.09 -8.61 -17.57
C GLY A 329 19.58 -8.51 -17.17
N SER A 330 20.33 -7.58 -17.75
CA SER A 330 21.75 -7.35 -17.38
C SER A 330 21.91 -6.60 -16.07
N VAL A 331 20.87 -5.86 -15.64
CA VAL A 331 20.84 -5.11 -14.39
C VAL A 331 19.78 -5.72 -13.48
N ILE A 332 20.21 -6.15 -12.30
CA ILE A 332 19.35 -6.74 -11.27
C ILE A 332 19.52 -5.90 -10.02
N PHE A 333 18.49 -5.11 -9.69
CA PHE A 333 18.47 -4.31 -8.46
C PHE A 333 18.12 -5.15 -7.24
N GLU A 334 17.30 -6.17 -7.44
CA GLU A 334 16.67 -6.89 -6.34
C GLU A 334 16.75 -8.40 -6.56
N ASP A 335 17.01 -9.11 -5.46
CA ASP A 335 16.85 -10.55 -5.38
C ASP A 335 15.45 -10.88 -4.87
N VAL A 336 14.64 -11.46 -5.75
CA VAL A 336 13.28 -11.92 -5.40
C VAL A 336 13.35 -13.34 -4.88
N ASP A 337 12.95 -13.55 -3.63
CA ASP A 337 12.78 -14.88 -3.04
C ASP A 337 11.69 -15.65 -3.80
N THR A 338 11.91 -16.94 -3.99
CA THR A 338 10.95 -17.86 -4.60
C THR A 338 9.88 -18.34 -3.63
N THR A 339 10.10 -18.11 -2.33
CA THR A 339 9.18 -18.48 -1.26
C THR A 339 7.96 -17.56 -1.28
N ILE A 340 6.77 -18.16 -1.33
CA ILE A 340 5.50 -17.44 -1.22
C ILE A 340 5.20 -17.23 0.26
N TYR A 341 5.20 -15.97 0.69
CA TYR A 341 4.82 -15.57 2.03
C TYR A 341 3.32 -15.23 2.08
N LYS A 342 2.71 -15.48 3.25
CA LYS A 342 1.35 -15.07 3.57
C LYS A 342 1.38 -14.04 4.68
N GLY A 343 0.64 -12.96 4.51
CA GLY A 343 0.55 -11.88 5.49
C GLY A 343 -0.78 -11.15 5.45
N GLN A 344 -0.92 -10.17 6.33
CA GLN A 344 -2.06 -9.27 6.40
C GLN A 344 -1.65 -7.84 6.03
N VAL A 345 -2.49 -7.15 5.27
CA VAL A 345 -2.29 -5.75 4.94
C VAL A 345 -2.51 -4.90 6.19
N LEU A 346 -1.45 -4.28 6.69
CA LEU A 346 -1.51 -3.36 7.82
C LEU A 346 -1.91 -1.95 7.35
N LYS A 347 -1.32 -1.50 6.24
CA LYS A 347 -1.61 -0.19 5.64
C LYS A 347 -1.78 -0.35 4.13
N PRO A 348 -3.01 -0.18 3.60
CA PRO A 348 -3.25 -0.22 2.15
C PRO A 348 -2.71 1.05 1.47
N LEU A 349 -2.64 1.01 0.14
CA LEU A 349 -2.32 2.19 -0.67
C LEU A 349 -3.55 3.10 -0.78
N ASP A 350 -3.39 4.38 -0.49
CA ASP A 350 -4.46 5.37 -0.63
C ASP A 350 -4.39 6.03 -2.02
N ARG A 351 -5.07 5.41 -2.99
CA ARG A 351 -5.00 5.84 -4.39
C ARG A 351 -5.90 7.03 -4.72
N ASN A 352 -6.80 7.41 -3.81
CA ASN A 352 -7.77 8.49 -4.03
C ASN A 352 -7.23 9.88 -3.65
N ASN A 353 -5.99 9.99 -3.18
CA ASN A 353 -5.42 11.26 -2.76
C ASN A 353 -4.25 11.72 -3.66
N PRO A 354 -4.54 12.48 -4.74
CA PRO A 354 -3.50 13.03 -5.62
C PRO A 354 -2.62 14.10 -4.94
N THR A 355 -2.92 14.51 -3.70
CA THR A 355 -2.21 15.59 -2.99
C THR A 355 -1.16 15.12 -2.00
N ARG A 356 -1.02 13.81 -1.76
CA ARG A 356 0.09 13.28 -0.97
C ARG A 356 1.15 12.66 -1.87
N GLN A 357 2.07 13.51 -2.32
CA GLN A 357 3.47 13.11 -2.41
C GLN A 357 3.91 12.72 -1.00
N THR A 358 3.57 11.51 -0.55
CA THR A 358 4.34 10.92 0.54
C THR A 358 5.73 10.72 -0.05
N ASN A 359 6.75 11.37 0.50
CA ASN A 359 8.15 11.13 0.13
C ASN A 359 8.59 9.66 0.33
N ASP A 360 7.70 8.81 0.84
CA ASP A 360 7.87 7.36 0.93
C ASP A 360 7.43 6.71 -0.40
N PRO A 361 8.37 6.17 -1.21
CA PRO A 361 8.06 5.48 -2.46
C PRO A 361 7.31 4.14 -2.23
N LEU A 362 7.31 3.63 -1.00
CA LEU A 362 6.65 2.37 -0.64
C LEU A 362 5.68 2.61 0.52
N PRO A 363 4.56 3.32 0.35
CA PRO A 363 3.72 3.79 1.45
C PRO A 363 2.87 2.69 2.11
N GLY A 364 2.71 1.54 1.46
CA GLY A 364 1.97 0.38 1.95
C GLY A 364 2.77 -0.44 2.96
N ARG A 365 2.10 -1.15 3.87
CA ARG A 365 2.72 -2.07 4.84
C ARG A 365 1.95 -3.39 4.92
N ILE A 366 2.67 -4.51 4.84
CA ILE A 366 2.16 -5.85 5.09
C ILE A 366 2.85 -6.40 6.34
N ARG A 367 2.09 -6.99 7.24
CA ARG A 367 2.61 -7.76 8.37
C ARG A 367 2.55 -9.24 8.02
N TYR A 368 3.64 -9.96 8.18
CA TYR A 368 3.70 -11.40 7.94
C TYR A 368 4.46 -12.11 9.05
N ARG A 369 4.30 -13.43 9.11
CA ARG A 369 5.06 -14.27 10.02
C ARG A 369 6.23 -14.89 9.27
N ALA A 370 7.44 -14.55 9.69
CA ALA A 370 8.66 -15.09 9.11
C ALA A 370 8.85 -16.58 9.49
N PRO A 371 9.77 -17.31 8.81
CA PRO A 371 9.99 -18.74 9.06
C PRO A 371 10.44 -19.07 10.49
N ASP A 372 11.04 -18.09 11.18
CA ASP A 372 11.44 -18.15 12.58
C ASP A 372 10.30 -17.83 13.57
N TYR A 373 9.07 -17.72 13.06
CA TYR A 373 7.86 -17.37 13.77
C TYR A 373 7.78 -15.92 14.29
N SER A 374 8.72 -15.05 13.94
CA SER A 374 8.66 -13.63 14.26
C SER A 374 7.61 -12.89 13.40
N GLU A 375 7.02 -11.84 13.95
CA GLU A 375 6.16 -10.93 13.18
C GLU A 375 7.02 -9.82 12.57
N VAL A 376 7.01 -9.73 11.25
CA VAL A 376 7.81 -8.78 10.48
C VAL A 376 6.88 -7.91 9.65
N GLU A 377 7.20 -6.62 9.56
CA GLU A 377 6.51 -5.68 8.70
C GLU A 377 7.37 -5.36 7.48
N VAL A 378 6.76 -5.41 6.30
CA VAL A 378 7.43 -5.20 5.03
C VAL A 378 6.70 -4.12 4.22
N PRO A 379 7.42 -3.14 3.64
CA PRO A 379 6.83 -2.09 2.81
C PRO A 379 6.47 -2.61 1.42
N PHE A 380 5.54 -1.92 0.75
CA PHE A 380 5.21 -2.14 -0.65
C PHE A 380 4.67 -0.86 -1.32
N GLY A 381 4.88 -0.74 -2.63
CA GLY A 381 4.42 0.37 -3.46
C GLY A 381 3.34 -0.02 -4.47
N ASP A 382 2.96 0.92 -5.34
CA ASP A 382 1.93 0.71 -6.36
C ASP A 382 2.28 -0.39 -7.38
N LYS A 383 3.56 -0.50 -7.74
CA LYS A 383 4.05 -1.51 -8.71
C LYS A 383 4.13 -2.93 -8.15
N ASP A 384 3.85 -3.10 -6.86
CA ASP A 384 4.08 -4.36 -6.15
C ASP A 384 2.87 -5.26 -6.11
N GLN A 385 1.71 -4.76 -6.52
CA GLN A 385 0.49 -5.54 -6.63
C GLN A 385 0.40 -6.19 -8.01
N LYS A 386 -0.02 -7.46 -8.08
CA LYS A 386 -0.23 -8.17 -9.34
C LYS A 386 -1.36 -7.58 -10.19
N GLY A 387 -2.20 -6.75 -9.60
CA GLY A 387 -3.28 -6.03 -10.26
C GLY A 387 -3.66 -4.81 -9.45
N ASP A 388 -4.38 -3.90 -10.09
CA ASP A 388 -4.82 -2.64 -9.50
C ASP A 388 -6.13 -2.79 -8.70
N PHE A 389 -6.32 -3.92 -8.03
CA PHE A 389 -7.51 -4.16 -7.22
C PHE A 389 -7.41 -3.49 -5.85
N THR A 390 -8.56 -3.20 -5.24
CA THR A 390 -8.59 -2.50 -3.96
C THR A 390 -8.20 -3.41 -2.78
N LEU A 391 -7.02 -3.18 -2.20
CA LEU A 391 -6.59 -3.71 -0.91
C LEU A 391 -7.13 -2.87 0.27
N ARG A 392 -7.44 -3.52 1.39
CA ARG A 392 -7.93 -2.92 2.64
C ARG A 392 -7.12 -3.43 3.82
N HIS A 393 -7.18 -2.68 4.91
CA HIS A 393 -6.63 -3.10 6.20
C HIS A 393 -7.24 -4.45 6.65
N GLY A 394 -6.38 -5.38 7.06
CA GLY A 394 -6.77 -6.72 7.51
C GLY A 394 -6.94 -7.75 6.38
N ASP A 395 -6.77 -7.37 5.12
CA ASP A 395 -6.80 -8.31 4.01
C ASP A 395 -5.65 -9.33 4.12
N TRP A 396 -5.96 -10.59 3.90
CA TRP A 396 -4.97 -11.63 3.72
C TRP A 396 -4.43 -11.59 2.30
N VAL A 397 -3.11 -11.53 2.17
CA VAL A 397 -2.40 -11.46 0.90
C VAL A 397 -1.29 -12.51 0.85
N GLN A 398 -0.98 -12.94 -0.36
CA GLN A 398 0.25 -13.67 -0.65
C GLN A 398 1.19 -12.77 -1.47
N PHE A 399 2.48 -12.88 -1.21
CA PHE A 399 3.50 -12.05 -1.84
C PHE A 399 4.86 -12.77 -1.86
N LEU A 400 5.79 -12.22 -2.62
CA LEU A 400 7.20 -12.62 -2.64
C LEU A 400 8.03 -11.52 -1.96
N LEU A 401 9.12 -11.91 -1.31
CA LEU A 401 10.03 -10.96 -0.69
C LEU A 401 11.13 -10.58 -1.68
N ALA A 402 11.22 -9.30 -2.04
CA ALA A 402 12.31 -8.75 -2.83
C ALA A 402 13.29 -8.04 -1.91
N THR A 403 14.58 -8.36 -2.01
CA THR A 403 15.65 -7.70 -1.26
C THR A 403 16.47 -6.86 -2.23
N ASP A 404 16.51 -5.55 -2.01
CA ASP A 404 17.36 -4.66 -2.79
C ASP A 404 18.83 -4.89 -2.45
N ARG A 405 19.66 -5.11 -3.46
CA ARG A 405 21.08 -5.44 -3.28
C ARG A 405 21.89 -4.26 -2.74
N ARG A 406 21.40 -3.03 -2.89
CA ARG A 406 22.11 -1.78 -2.60
C ARG A 406 22.02 -1.40 -1.13
N ASP A 407 20.81 -1.41 -0.58
CA ASP A 407 20.53 -1.03 0.82
C ASP A 407 20.07 -2.20 1.70
N GLN A 408 19.93 -3.40 1.13
CA GLN A 408 19.42 -4.61 1.79
C GLN A 408 17.98 -4.44 2.32
N LEU A 409 17.24 -3.44 1.80
CA LEU A 409 15.86 -3.24 2.15
C LEU A 409 15.01 -4.35 1.54
N GLN A 410 14.22 -4.99 2.39
CA GLN A 410 13.23 -5.96 1.96
C GLN A 410 11.89 -5.28 1.69
N ARG A 411 11.24 -5.63 0.59
CA ARG A 411 9.89 -5.18 0.24
C ARG A 411 9.04 -6.34 -0.27
N ALA A 412 7.73 -6.22 -0.13
CA ALA A 412 6.80 -7.19 -0.68
C ALA A 412 6.56 -6.86 -2.16
N THR A 413 6.58 -7.88 -3.01
CA THR A 413 6.26 -7.77 -4.44
C THR A 413 5.32 -8.89 -4.86
N SER A 414 4.73 -8.77 -6.07
CA SER A 414 3.79 -9.76 -6.60
C SER A 414 2.62 -10.05 -5.66
N ILE A 415 2.12 -9.02 -5.00
CA ILE A 415 1.06 -9.10 -3.99
C ILE A 415 -0.26 -9.49 -4.67
N SER A 416 -0.92 -10.50 -4.11
CA SER A 416 -2.25 -10.94 -4.54
C SER A 416 -3.15 -11.22 -3.36
N LEU A 417 -4.43 -10.85 -3.49
CA LEU A 417 -5.43 -11.02 -2.45
C LEU A 417 -5.80 -12.50 -2.31
N LEU A 418 -5.84 -13.00 -1.07
CA LEU A 418 -6.25 -14.37 -0.75
C LEU A 418 -7.75 -14.44 -0.45
N ASP A 419 -8.36 -15.55 -0.86
CA ASP A 419 -9.76 -15.88 -0.59
C ASP A 419 -10.10 -15.97 0.90
N GLU A 420 -9.10 -16.26 1.74
CA GLU A 420 -9.22 -16.30 3.20
C GLU A 420 -9.72 -14.95 3.75
N THR A 421 -9.39 -13.84 3.08
CA THR A 421 -9.89 -12.49 3.38
C THR A 421 -11.40 -12.45 3.47
N PHE A 422 -12.10 -13.03 2.50
CA PHE A 422 -13.56 -12.92 2.40
C PHE A 422 -14.28 -13.66 3.53
N LYS A 423 -13.61 -14.59 4.20
CA LYS A 423 -14.17 -15.34 5.34
C LYS A 423 -14.13 -14.54 6.64
N VAL A 424 -13.18 -13.61 6.78
CA VAL A 424 -12.92 -12.86 8.02
C VAL A 424 -13.23 -11.37 7.91
N SER A 425 -13.23 -10.80 6.70
CA SER A 425 -13.47 -9.36 6.48
C SER A 425 -14.86 -8.90 6.87
N GLY A 426 -15.86 -9.81 6.93
CA GLY A 426 -17.26 -9.45 7.14
C GLY A 426 -17.87 -8.64 5.99
N GLU A 427 -17.18 -8.51 4.86
CA GLU A 427 -17.69 -7.78 3.69
C GLU A 427 -18.87 -8.53 3.04
N LYS A 428 -19.88 -7.78 2.59
CA LYS A 428 -21.03 -8.36 1.89
C LYS A 428 -20.64 -8.72 0.45
N ARG A 429 -20.34 -10.00 0.25
CA ARG A 429 -20.08 -10.59 -1.07
C ARG A 429 -21.41 -10.84 -1.79
N GLU A 430 -21.50 -10.38 -3.02
CA GLU A 430 -22.65 -10.61 -3.90
C GLU A 430 -22.22 -11.30 -5.18
N GLN A 431 -23.17 -12.04 -5.75
CA GLN A 431 -22.97 -12.81 -6.97
C GLN A 431 -23.66 -12.14 -8.15
N GLY A 432 -23.11 -12.37 -9.34
CA GLY A 432 -23.69 -11.88 -10.58
C GLY A 432 -22.97 -12.42 -11.81
N VAL A 433 -23.44 -11.99 -12.97
CA VAL A 433 -22.82 -12.30 -14.27
C VAL A 433 -22.42 -11.03 -14.99
N VAL A 434 -21.34 -11.09 -15.76
CA VAL A 434 -20.91 -9.98 -16.62
C VAL A 434 -21.94 -9.77 -17.72
N ALA A 435 -22.64 -8.64 -17.68
CA ALA A 435 -23.72 -8.33 -18.62
C ALA A 435 -23.23 -7.65 -19.90
N SER A 436 -22.20 -6.80 -19.78
CA SER A 436 -21.58 -6.11 -20.91
C SER A 436 -20.20 -5.61 -20.53
N LEU A 437 -19.28 -5.68 -21.49
CA LEU A 437 -17.93 -5.13 -21.38
C LEU A 437 -17.77 -3.95 -22.34
N LYS A 438 -17.02 -2.95 -21.92
CA LYS A 438 -16.59 -1.78 -22.69
C LYS A 438 -15.09 -1.58 -22.46
N ASP A 439 -14.52 -0.56 -23.08
CA ASP A 439 -13.09 -0.27 -22.97
C ASP A 439 -12.73 0.18 -21.55
N GLY A 440 -12.01 -0.69 -20.81
CA GLY A 440 -11.56 -0.48 -19.43
C GLY A 440 -12.60 -0.70 -18.32
N PHE A 441 -13.88 -0.89 -18.65
CA PHE A 441 -14.95 -1.06 -17.65
C PHE A 441 -16.09 -1.96 -18.12
N GLY A 442 -16.92 -2.42 -17.20
CA GLY A 442 -18.06 -3.26 -17.51
C GLY A 442 -19.27 -3.04 -16.61
N PHE A 443 -20.32 -3.83 -16.87
CA PHE A 443 -21.53 -3.87 -16.06
C PHE A 443 -21.87 -5.29 -15.64
N LEU A 444 -22.16 -5.49 -14.36
CA LEU A 444 -22.61 -6.75 -13.78
C LEU A 444 -24.13 -6.78 -13.65
N ARG A 445 -24.73 -7.90 -14.00
CA ARG A 445 -26.10 -8.24 -13.63
C ARG A 445 -26.06 -8.99 -12.30
N CYS A 446 -26.47 -8.32 -11.24
CA CYS A 446 -26.48 -8.88 -9.89
C CYS A 446 -27.63 -9.89 -9.70
N VAL A 447 -27.41 -10.87 -8.83
CA VAL A 447 -28.45 -11.82 -8.40
C VAL A 447 -29.46 -11.16 -7.47
N GLU A 448 -29.00 -10.32 -6.54
CA GLU A 448 -29.83 -9.71 -5.50
C GLU A 448 -30.33 -8.29 -5.84
N ARG A 449 -29.90 -7.72 -6.97
CA ARG A 449 -30.23 -6.33 -7.35
C ARG A 449 -30.82 -6.23 -8.75
N ASN A 450 -31.76 -5.29 -8.90
CA ASN A 450 -32.37 -4.97 -10.19
C ASN A 450 -31.51 -4.07 -11.07
N LEU A 451 -30.61 -3.28 -10.49
CA LEU A 451 -29.73 -2.37 -11.23
C LEU A 451 -28.48 -3.10 -11.72
N ARG A 452 -28.02 -2.71 -12.92
CA ARG A 452 -26.70 -3.11 -13.42
C ARG A 452 -25.63 -2.37 -12.63
N LEU A 453 -24.65 -3.11 -12.12
CA LEU A 453 -23.60 -2.55 -11.29
C LEU A 453 -22.37 -2.27 -12.15
N PHE A 454 -21.84 -1.05 -12.07
CA PHE A 454 -20.63 -0.65 -12.78
C PHE A 454 -19.39 -1.29 -12.13
N PHE A 455 -18.37 -1.61 -12.93
CA PHE A 455 -17.06 -2.00 -12.42
C PHE A 455 -15.93 -1.62 -13.38
N HIS A 456 -14.71 -1.47 -12.84
CA HIS A 456 -13.50 -1.24 -13.62
C HIS A 456 -12.68 -2.53 -13.74
N PHE A 457 -11.94 -2.73 -14.84
CA PHE A 457 -11.17 -3.97 -15.06
C PHE A 457 -10.05 -4.16 -14.04
N THR A 458 -9.56 -3.07 -13.43
CA THR A 458 -8.57 -3.12 -12.35
C THR A 458 -9.08 -3.82 -11.10
N GLU A 459 -10.40 -3.89 -10.89
CA GLU A 459 -10.99 -4.56 -9.74
C GLU A 459 -11.09 -6.07 -9.89
N VAL A 460 -10.68 -6.63 -11.03
CA VAL A 460 -10.62 -8.08 -11.25
C VAL A 460 -9.38 -8.64 -10.54
N LEU A 461 -9.60 -9.54 -9.58
CA LEU A 461 -8.54 -10.10 -8.72
C LEU A 461 -7.62 -11.06 -9.46
N ASP A 462 -8.17 -11.78 -10.44
CA ASP A 462 -7.43 -12.76 -11.24
C ASP A 462 -6.90 -12.08 -12.51
N THR A 463 -5.60 -11.80 -12.53
CA THR A 463 -4.92 -11.23 -13.70
C THR A 463 -4.41 -12.28 -14.68
N SER A 464 -4.59 -13.58 -14.39
CA SER A 464 -4.18 -14.67 -15.29
C SER A 464 -5.16 -14.91 -16.43
N ARG A 465 -6.40 -14.42 -16.29
CA ARG A 465 -7.48 -14.63 -17.24
C ARG A 465 -8.23 -13.31 -17.50
N GLU A 466 -8.52 -13.04 -18.77
CA GLU A 466 -9.38 -11.92 -19.15
C GLU A 466 -10.85 -12.20 -18.80
N ILE A 467 -11.53 -11.17 -18.30
CA ILE A 467 -12.95 -11.21 -17.98
C ILE A 467 -13.79 -11.19 -19.26
N ALA A 468 -14.76 -12.10 -19.39
CA ALA A 468 -15.62 -12.24 -20.55
C ALA A 468 -17.11 -11.99 -20.23
N VAL A 469 -17.90 -11.67 -21.26
CA VAL A 469 -19.36 -11.56 -21.11
C VAL A 469 -19.94 -12.93 -20.73
N ASN A 470 -20.89 -12.94 -19.79
CA ASN A 470 -21.46 -14.12 -19.14
C ASN A 470 -20.55 -14.83 -18.14
N ASP A 471 -19.36 -14.32 -17.85
CA ASP A 471 -18.59 -14.86 -16.72
C ASP A 471 -19.34 -14.64 -15.42
N GLU A 472 -19.35 -15.69 -14.60
CA GLU A 472 -19.90 -15.70 -13.26
C GLU A 472 -18.88 -15.12 -12.29
N VAL A 473 -19.32 -14.16 -11.48
CA VAL A 473 -18.42 -13.42 -10.59
C VAL A 473 -19.02 -13.22 -9.21
N GLU A 474 -18.14 -13.15 -8.23
CA GLU A 474 -18.42 -12.72 -6.87
C GLU A 474 -17.66 -11.42 -6.60
N PHE A 475 -18.33 -10.44 -5.99
CA PHE A 475 -17.78 -9.11 -5.82
C PHE A 475 -18.33 -8.44 -4.57
N THR A 476 -17.70 -7.34 -4.18
CA THR A 476 -18.15 -6.50 -3.07
C THR A 476 -18.69 -5.20 -3.63
N VAL A 477 -19.86 -4.78 -3.16
CA VAL A 477 -20.49 -3.54 -3.61
C VAL A 477 -20.12 -2.41 -2.67
N VAL A 478 -19.58 -1.34 -3.25
CA VAL A 478 -19.18 -0.14 -2.52
C VAL A 478 -19.84 1.10 -3.10
N GLN A 479 -20.01 2.08 -2.22
CA GLN A 479 -20.46 3.42 -2.56
C GLN A 479 -19.23 4.32 -2.58
N GLU A 480 -19.06 5.10 -3.65
CA GLU A 480 -17.94 6.04 -3.75
C GLU A 480 -18.00 7.09 -2.61
N PRO A 481 -16.97 7.18 -1.76
CA PRO A 481 -16.94 8.16 -0.67
C PRO A 481 -16.87 9.59 -1.23
N GLY A 482 -17.76 10.47 -0.76
CA GLY A 482 -17.74 11.90 -1.12
C GLY A 482 -18.73 12.33 -2.20
N VAL A 483 -19.49 11.41 -2.80
CA VAL A 483 -20.59 11.75 -3.72
C VAL A 483 -21.90 11.87 -2.93
N PRO A 484 -22.67 12.98 -3.04
CA PRO A 484 -23.97 13.15 -2.40
C PRO A 484 -24.90 11.95 -2.64
N TYR A 485 -25.71 11.59 -1.64
CA TYR A 485 -26.55 10.38 -1.59
C TYR A 485 -27.45 10.20 -2.83
N ASN A 486 -27.82 11.33 -3.46
CA ASN A 486 -28.64 11.45 -4.65
C ASN A 486 -27.92 11.13 -5.98
N THR A 487 -26.59 11.02 -5.98
CA THR A 487 -25.77 10.68 -7.17
C THR A 487 -24.81 9.53 -6.91
N SER A 488 -24.78 8.96 -5.70
CA SER A 488 -23.83 7.90 -5.36
C SER A 488 -23.93 6.71 -6.30
N ARG A 489 -22.93 6.57 -7.17
CA ARG A 489 -22.83 5.43 -8.09
C ARG A 489 -22.24 4.26 -7.32
N LEU A 490 -23.08 3.25 -7.09
CA LEU A 490 -22.60 1.96 -6.61
C LEU A 490 -21.71 1.34 -7.67
N HIS A 491 -20.60 0.75 -7.25
CA HIS A 491 -19.72 -0.02 -8.11
C HIS A 491 -19.25 -1.29 -7.43
N ALA A 492 -18.82 -2.26 -8.24
CA ALA A 492 -18.26 -3.51 -7.78
C ALA A 492 -16.74 -3.39 -7.67
N ILE A 493 -16.19 -3.88 -6.56
CA ILE A 493 -14.75 -4.03 -6.32
C ILE A 493 -14.44 -5.49 -5.98
N ARG A 494 -13.15 -5.86 -6.01
CA ARG A 494 -12.67 -7.20 -5.62
C ARG A 494 -13.41 -8.32 -6.33
N ILE A 495 -13.47 -8.23 -7.65
CA ILE A 495 -14.21 -9.13 -8.51
C ILE A 495 -13.43 -10.42 -8.67
N LYS A 496 -14.03 -11.51 -8.22
CA LYS A 496 -13.51 -12.86 -8.28
C LYS A 496 -14.30 -13.66 -9.29
N HIS A 497 -13.63 -14.38 -10.17
CA HIS A 497 -14.27 -15.36 -11.04
C HIS A 497 -14.83 -16.54 -10.24
N LEU A 498 -16.04 -16.96 -10.58
CA LEU A 498 -16.66 -18.16 -10.06
C LEU A 498 -16.65 -19.27 -11.11
N PRO A 499 -16.66 -20.55 -10.70
CA PRO A 499 -16.87 -21.66 -11.60
C PRO A 499 -18.22 -21.54 -12.33
N PRO A 500 -18.36 -22.07 -13.55
CA PRO A 500 -19.63 -22.08 -14.26
C PRO A 500 -20.76 -22.77 -13.47
N ASN A 501 -21.98 -22.25 -13.55
CA ASN A 501 -23.20 -22.70 -12.88
C ASN A 501 -23.24 -22.50 -11.35
N THR A 502 -22.39 -21.63 -10.80
CA THR A 502 -22.41 -21.23 -9.40
C THR A 502 -23.50 -20.19 -9.14
N VAL A 503 -23.69 -19.25 -10.07
CA VAL A 503 -24.57 -18.09 -9.93
C VAL A 503 -26.00 -18.46 -10.33
N GLN A 504 -26.85 -18.59 -9.33
CA GLN A 504 -28.27 -18.90 -9.52
C GLN A 504 -29.14 -17.68 -9.23
N PHE A 505 -29.79 -17.14 -10.26
CA PHE A 505 -30.72 -16.01 -10.17
C PHE A 505 -32.06 -16.38 -9.49
N GLU A 506 -32.40 -17.65 -9.57
CA GLU A 506 -33.68 -18.20 -9.13
C GLU A 506 -33.40 -19.45 -8.29
N MET A 507 -34.15 -19.65 -7.22
CA MET A 507 -34.03 -20.79 -6.32
C MET A 507 -35.31 -21.62 -6.37
N LEU A 508 -35.21 -22.92 -6.64
CA LEU A 508 -36.36 -23.82 -6.58
C LEU A 508 -36.85 -23.93 -5.13
N MET A 509 -38.12 -23.61 -4.91
CA MET A 509 -38.77 -23.63 -3.59
C MET A 509 -39.67 -24.85 -3.42
N ALA A 510 -40.41 -25.20 -4.47
CA ALA A 510 -41.27 -26.36 -4.51
C ALA A 510 -41.42 -26.83 -5.96
N SER A 511 -41.51 -28.14 -6.18
CA SER A 511 -41.69 -28.72 -7.51
C SER A 511 -43.02 -29.45 -7.63
N ASN A 512 -43.52 -29.60 -8.86
CA ASN A 512 -44.73 -30.35 -9.19
C ASN A 512 -46.00 -29.86 -8.46
N ILE A 513 -46.13 -28.55 -8.24
CA ILE A 513 -47.33 -27.95 -7.65
C ILE A 513 -48.42 -27.88 -8.70
N GLU A 514 -49.65 -28.24 -8.30
CA GLU A 514 -50.82 -28.17 -9.17
C GLU A 514 -51.69 -26.97 -8.80
N GLY A 515 -52.22 -26.29 -9.81
CA GLY A 515 -53.09 -25.14 -9.64
C GLY A 515 -54.00 -24.91 -10.83
N SER A 516 -54.81 -23.87 -10.78
CA SER A 516 -55.65 -23.43 -11.88
C SER A 516 -55.30 -22.01 -12.32
N VAL A 517 -55.27 -21.78 -13.63
CA VAL A 517 -55.03 -20.44 -14.18
C VAL A 517 -56.24 -19.56 -13.90
N THR A 518 -56.07 -18.49 -13.14
CA THR A 518 -57.12 -17.51 -12.84
C THR A 518 -57.02 -16.25 -13.70
N ARG A 519 -55.83 -15.96 -14.23
CA ARG A 519 -55.61 -14.87 -15.19
C ARG A 519 -54.62 -15.30 -16.26
N GLU A 520 -54.99 -15.17 -17.52
CA GLU A 520 -54.10 -15.43 -18.65
C GLU A 520 -52.95 -14.41 -18.71
N ALA A 521 -51.77 -14.88 -19.11
CA ALA A 521 -50.67 -13.99 -19.46
C ALA A 521 -50.94 -13.30 -20.81
N PRO A 522 -50.65 -11.98 -20.94
CA PRO A 522 -50.89 -11.25 -22.17
C PRO A 522 -50.04 -11.81 -23.32
N LYS A 523 -50.67 -12.01 -24.49
CA LYS A 523 -50.02 -12.60 -25.68
C LYS A 523 -48.99 -11.68 -26.38
N SER A 524 -48.93 -10.41 -25.98
CA SER A 524 -48.04 -9.40 -26.57
C SER A 524 -47.27 -8.67 -25.47
N PRO A 525 -45.93 -8.59 -25.51
CA PRO A 525 -45.18 -7.73 -24.61
C PRO A 525 -45.46 -6.28 -24.98
N VAL A 526 -46.23 -5.57 -24.14
CA VAL A 526 -46.42 -4.12 -24.32
C VAL A 526 -45.09 -3.45 -24.01
N LYS A 527 -44.48 -2.82 -25.01
CA LYS A 527 -43.12 -2.20 -24.99
C LYS A 527 -42.96 -1.02 -24.00
N SER A 528 -43.94 -0.72 -23.16
CA SER A 528 -43.97 0.49 -22.35
C SER A 528 -44.67 0.25 -21.01
N GLN A 529 -43.95 -0.33 -20.05
CA GLN A 529 -43.99 -0.02 -18.62
C GLN A 529 -43.09 -1.01 -17.88
N ASP A 530 -42.41 -0.53 -16.84
CA ASP A 530 -41.47 -1.22 -15.94
C ASP A 530 -42.05 -2.44 -15.18
N ARG A 531 -43.20 -2.98 -15.60
CA ARG A 531 -43.84 -4.16 -15.02
C ARG A 531 -44.21 -5.12 -16.13
N VAL A 532 -43.48 -6.23 -16.21
CA VAL A 532 -43.86 -7.38 -17.05
C VAL A 532 -45.17 -7.92 -16.49
N GLU A 533 -46.28 -7.63 -17.15
CA GLU A 533 -47.60 -8.13 -16.75
C GLU A 533 -47.66 -9.64 -17.03
N GLY A 534 -47.58 -10.45 -15.96
CA GLY A 534 -47.66 -11.91 -16.02
C GLY A 534 -49.09 -12.43 -15.83
N GLY A 535 -49.31 -13.68 -16.23
CA GLY A 535 -50.53 -14.41 -15.87
C GLY A 535 -50.52 -14.80 -14.39
N VAL A 536 -51.66 -15.25 -13.86
CA VAL A 536 -51.82 -15.64 -12.46
C VAL A 536 -52.38 -17.07 -12.37
N ILE A 537 -51.73 -17.90 -11.58
CA ILE A 537 -52.18 -19.24 -11.20
C ILE A 537 -52.58 -19.19 -9.73
N THR A 538 -53.71 -19.80 -9.39
CA THR A 538 -54.12 -20.06 -8.01
C THR A 538 -53.85 -21.52 -7.67
N TYR A 539 -53.19 -21.78 -6.54
CA TYR A 539 -52.87 -23.12 -6.07
C TYR A 539 -53.19 -23.24 -4.58
N ASP A 540 -53.46 -24.47 -4.14
CA ASP A 540 -53.71 -24.76 -2.73
C ASP A 540 -52.38 -25.03 -2.02
N HIS A 541 -52.13 -24.33 -0.93
CA HIS A 541 -50.96 -24.54 -0.07
C HIS A 541 -51.43 -24.74 1.37
N GLY A 542 -51.70 -26.00 1.74
CA GLY A 542 -52.48 -26.33 2.94
C GLY A 542 -53.95 -25.95 2.75
N ASP A 543 -54.58 -25.37 3.79
CA ASP A 543 -55.99 -24.93 3.75
C ASP A 543 -56.18 -23.53 3.12
N VAL A 544 -55.11 -22.91 2.61
CA VAL A 544 -55.14 -21.54 2.08
C VAL A 544 -54.81 -21.53 0.59
N LYS A 545 -55.71 -20.89 -0.18
CA LYS A 545 -55.48 -20.58 -1.60
C LYS A 545 -54.46 -19.47 -1.74
N LYS A 546 -53.36 -19.74 -2.44
CA LYS A 546 -52.33 -18.76 -2.79
C LYS A 546 -52.33 -18.50 -4.29
N THR A 547 -51.88 -17.31 -4.66
CA THR A 547 -51.69 -16.92 -6.07
C THR A 547 -50.22 -16.79 -6.38
N ILE A 548 -49.83 -17.11 -7.62
CA ILE A 548 -48.47 -16.98 -8.12
C ILE A 548 -48.49 -16.48 -9.56
N MET A 549 -47.49 -15.67 -9.92
CA MET A 549 -47.36 -15.15 -11.28
C MET A 549 -46.63 -16.15 -12.17
N TYR A 550 -47.00 -16.21 -13.45
CA TYR A 550 -46.30 -16.97 -14.48
C TYR A 550 -46.13 -16.15 -15.76
N PHE A 551 -45.15 -16.51 -16.58
CA PHE A 551 -44.91 -15.86 -17.88
C PHE A 551 -44.97 -16.88 -19.02
N LEU A 552 -45.40 -16.43 -20.20
CA LEU A 552 -45.53 -17.30 -21.39
C LEU A 552 -44.21 -17.96 -21.82
N LYS A 553 -43.07 -17.33 -21.53
CA LYS A 553 -41.73 -17.89 -21.79
C LYS A 553 -41.42 -19.15 -20.97
N ASP A 554 -42.11 -19.33 -19.84
CA ASP A 554 -41.88 -20.40 -18.88
C ASP A 554 -42.99 -21.50 -19.01
N CYS A 555 -43.73 -21.49 -20.12
CA CYS A 555 -44.79 -22.46 -20.47
C CYS A 555 -44.48 -23.15 -21.81
N GLU A 556 -44.70 -24.46 -21.92
CA GLU A 556 -44.63 -25.15 -23.23
C GLU A 556 -45.78 -24.77 -24.17
N LYS A 557 -46.98 -24.63 -23.59
CA LYS A 557 -48.19 -24.20 -24.28
C LYS A 557 -48.89 -23.15 -23.43
N PRO A 558 -49.38 -22.05 -24.02
CA PRO A 558 -50.05 -20.99 -23.27
C PRO A 558 -51.34 -21.53 -22.65
N PRO A 559 -51.43 -21.63 -21.30
CA PRO A 559 -52.63 -22.15 -20.65
C PRO A 559 -53.72 -21.07 -20.61
N ARG A 560 -54.99 -21.49 -20.67
CA ARG A 560 -56.17 -20.61 -20.68
C ARG A 560 -56.75 -20.45 -19.27
N ILE A 561 -57.55 -19.40 -19.06
CA ILE A 561 -58.29 -19.21 -17.81
C ILE A 561 -59.14 -20.46 -17.53
N GLY A 562 -58.99 -21.02 -16.33
CA GLY A 562 -59.66 -22.23 -15.86
C GLY A 562 -58.88 -23.53 -16.07
N ASP A 563 -57.79 -23.52 -16.84
CA ASP A 563 -56.99 -24.72 -17.08
C ASP A 563 -56.25 -25.15 -15.80
N ARG A 564 -56.21 -26.47 -15.57
CA ARG A 564 -55.38 -27.10 -14.54
C ARG A 564 -53.96 -27.22 -15.06
N VAL A 565 -53.00 -26.72 -14.28
CA VAL A 565 -51.58 -26.71 -14.63
C VAL A 565 -50.75 -27.29 -13.50
N ARG A 566 -49.65 -27.96 -13.88
CA ARG A 566 -48.55 -28.35 -12.99
C ARG A 566 -47.38 -27.40 -13.24
N PHE A 567 -46.70 -26.95 -12.19
CA PHE A 567 -45.60 -26.00 -12.28
C PHE A 567 -44.65 -26.14 -11.09
N ASP A 568 -43.47 -25.55 -11.22
CA ASP A 568 -42.49 -25.41 -10.15
C ASP A 568 -42.49 -23.96 -9.63
N ILE A 569 -42.34 -23.79 -8.32
CA ILE A 569 -42.24 -22.48 -7.67
C ILE A 569 -40.77 -22.14 -7.51
N TYR A 570 -40.34 -21.04 -8.14
CA TYR A 570 -39.00 -20.49 -7.98
C TYR A 570 -39.06 -19.13 -7.28
N LEU A 571 -38.14 -18.91 -6.34
CA LEU A 571 -37.89 -17.60 -5.74
C LEU A 571 -36.88 -16.85 -6.61
N VAL A 572 -37.31 -15.75 -7.21
CA VAL A 572 -36.44 -14.85 -7.95
C VAL A 572 -35.71 -13.96 -6.94
N LYS A 573 -34.38 -14.15 -6.80
CA LYS A 573 -33.60 -13.51 -5.73
C LYS A 573 -33.57 -11.97 -5.82
N ARG A 574 -33.65 -11.41 -7.03
CA ARG A 574 -33.54 -9.95 -7.27
C ARG A 574 -34.72 -9.12 -6.77
N ASN A 575 -35.95 -9.63 -6.87
CA ASN A 575 -37.19 -8.95 -6.47
C ASN A 575 -37.84 -9.62 -5.26
N LYS A 576 -37.31 -10.77 -4.79
CA LYS A 576 -37.85 -11.58 -3.70
C LYS A 576 -39.29 -12.04 -3.98
N GLU A 577 -39.65 -12.22 -5.26
CA GLU A 577 -40.97 -12.69 -5.67
C GLU A 577 -40.90 -14.17 -6.06
N PHE A 578 -41.99 -14.90 -5.81
CA PHE A 578 -42.16 -16.26 -6.29
C PHE A 578 -42.80 -16.23 -7.68
N ILE A 579 -42.23 -17.00 -8.60
CA ILE A 579 -42.75 -17.20 -9.95
C ILE A 579 -42.99 -18.68 -10.21
N ALA A 580 -44.01 -18.97 -11.00
CA ALA A 580 -44.27 -20.30 -11.53
C ALA A 580 -43.51 -20.48 -12.85
N VAL A 581 -42.66 -21.51 -12.90
CA VAL A 581 -41.92 -21.92 -14.11
C VAL A 581 -42.25 -23.37 -14.44
N ASN A 582 -41.84 -23.83 -15.63
CA ASN A 582 -42.17 -25.16 -16.14
C ASN A 582 -43.68 -25.44 -16.12
N VAL A 583 -44.48 -24.46 -16.50
CA VAL A 583 -45.95 -24.57 -16.44
C VAL A 583 -46.44 -25.50 -17.55
N GLN A 584 -47.04 -26.62 -17.15
CA GLN A 584 -47.54 -27.67 -18.02
C GLN A 584 -49.03 -27.90 -17.79
N LEU A 585 -49.79 -28.10 -18.87
CA LEU A 585 -51.22 -28.43 -18.78
C LEU A 585 -51.40 -29.86 -18.27
N ILE A 586 -52.23 -30.03 -17.23
CA ILE A 586 -52.62 -31.35 -16.75
C ILE A 586 -53.76 -31.83 -17.66
N GLY A 587 -53.46 -32.81 -18.52
CA GLY A 587 -54.42 -33.34 -19.49
C GLY A 587 -55.65 -33.94 -18.81
N GLN A 588 -56.84 -33.60 -19.30
CA GLN A 588 -58.16 -34.09 -18.85
C GLN A 588 -58.35 -35.63 -18.90
N MET A 589 -57.38 -36.40 -19.41
CA MET A 589 -57.48 -37.86 -19.52
C MET A 589 -57.61 -38.58 -18.17
N GLN A 590 -57.05 -38.04 -17.08
CA GLN A 590 -57.23 -38.66 -15.75
C GLN A 590 -58.63 -38.42 -15.17
N GLN A 591 -59.28 -37.30 -15.48
CA GLN A 591 -60.65 -37.04 -15.03
C GLN A 591 -61.69 -37.85 -15.80
N ILE A 592 -61.51 -38.08 -17.11
CA ILE A 592 -62.41 -38.94 -17.87
C ILE A 592 -62.30 -40.40 -17.39
N HIS A 593 -61.08 -40.87 -17.08
CA HIS A 593 -60.90 -42.23 -16.54
C HIS A 593 -61.50 -42.39 -15.13
N GLN A 594 -61.35 -41.38 -14.27
CA GLN A 594 -61.93 -41.41 -12.91
C GLN A 594 -63.45 -41.19 -12.90
N GLN A 595 -64.00 -40.37 -13.81
CA GLN A 595 -65.45 -40.27 -14.03
C GLN A 595 -66.04 -41.53 -14.70
N GLN A 596 -65.32 -42.18 -15.62
CA GLN A 596 -65.74 -43.47 -16.18
C GLN A 596 -65.71 -44.58 -15.14
N LEU A 597 -64.70 -44.61 -14.25
CA LEU A 597 -64.64 -45.56 -13.14
C LEU A 597 -65.74 -45.31 -12.09
N GLN A 598 -66.07 -44.05 -11.80
CA GLN A 598 -67.21 -43.72 -10.92
C GLN A 598 -68.57 -44.01 -11.57
N GLN A 599 -68.73 -43.80 -12.88
CA GLN A 599 -69.95 -44.20 -13.59
C GLN A 599 -70.10 -45.72 -13.71
N GLN A 600 -68.99 -46.47 -13.79
CA GLN A 600 -69.03 -47.94 -13.76
C GLN A 600 -69.36 -48.49 -12.37
N GLN A 601 -68.98 -47.81 -11.29
CA GLN A 601 -69.36 -48.21 -9.93
C GLN A 601 -70.79 -47.81 -9.53
N GLN A 602 -71.43 -46.86 -10.24
CA GLN A 602 -72.85 -46.54 -10.05
C GLN A 602 -73.80 -47.39 -10.89
N GLN A 603 -73.28 -48.25 -11.78
CA GLN A 603 -74.05 -49.19 -12.60
C GLN A 603 -73.95 -50.65 -12.14
N GLN A 604 -73.26 -50.92 -11.02
CA GLN A 604 -73.40 -52.15 -10.23
C GLN A 604 -74.22 -51.85 -8.98
#